data_AF-A0A257JHA8-F1
#
_entry.id   AF-A0A257JHA8-F1
#
_cell.length_a   1.000
_cell.length_b   1.000
_cell.length_c   1.000
_cell.angle_alpha   90.00
_cell.angle_beta   90.00
_cell.angle_gamma   90.00
#
_symmetry.space_group_name_H-M   'P 1'
#
loop_
_entity.id
_entity.type
_entity.pdbx_description
1 polymer ?
#
loop_
_entity_poly.entity_id
_entity_poly.type
_entity_poly.pdbx_seq_one_letter_code
_entity_poly.pdbx_strand_id
1 'polypeptide(L)'
;ARRHGGAVSLVFRWRRQAGLPGKRASVKKAGGVFVPLMLTAPAAPEAPLDTSGAQAPDGGLIEIELANGRRVRLSGPVDVQALMRVIAVLEGR
;
A
#
# COMPACT_ATOMS: atom_id res chain seq x y z
N ALA A 1 7.95 3.83 14.99
CA ALA A 1 8.65 4.51 13.87
C ALA A 1 10.14 4.19 13.88
N ARG A 2 10.94 4.70 14.82
CA ARG A 2 12.41 4.49 14.86
C ARG A 2 12.83 3.01 14.89
N ARG A 3 12.11 2.16 15.66
CA ARG A 3 12.36 0.70 15.74
C ARG A 3 12.04 -0.08 14.46
N HIS A 4 11.35 0.53 13.48
CA HIS A 4 10.94 -0.12 12.22
C HIS A 4 11.49 0.62 10.99
N GLY A 5 12.57 1.40 11.15
CA GLY A 5 13.17 2.17 10.05
C GLY A 5 12.30 3.31 9.50
N GLY A 6 11.14 3.60 10.10
CA GLY A 6 10.23 4.63 9.63
C GLY A 6 10.71 6.03 9.97
N ALA A 7 10.88 6.87 8.95
CA ALA A 7 11.23 8.29 9.13
C ALA A 7 10.13 9.04 9.88
N VAL A 8 10.52 9.96 10.75
CA VAL A 8 9.56 10.74 11.58
C VAL A 8 8.66 11.61 10.71
N SER A 9 9.18 12.10 9.57
CA SER A 9 8.43 12.87 8.57
C SER A 9 7.21 12.11 8.01
N LEU A 10 7.32 10.79 7.83
CA LEU A 10 6.21 9.94 7.38
C LEU A 10 5.07 9.96 8.38
N VAL A 11 5.37 9.87 9.69
CA VAL A 11 4.35 9.93 10.74
C VAL A 11 3.62 11.27 10.74
N PHE A 12 4.34 12.39 10.60
CA PHE A 12 3.72 13.71 10.50
C PHE A 12 2.83 13.85 9.28
N ARG A 13 3.29 13.35 8.12
CA ARG A 13 2.51 13.34 6.88
C ARG A 13 1.23 12.52 7.03
N TRP A 14 1.32 11.32 7.58
CA TRP A 14 0.16 10.45 7.81
C TRP A 14 -0.85 11.06 8.77
N ARG A 15 -0.39 11.70 9.86
CA ARG A 15 -1.30 12.40 10.78
C ARG A 15 -2.08 13.50 10.07
N ARG A 16 -1.42 14.27 9.19
CA ARG A 16 -2.08 15.31 8.39
C ARG A 16 -3.07 14.71 7.39
N GLN A 17 -2.69 13.62 6.69
CA GLN A 17 -3.57 12.92 5.74
C GLN A 17 -4.81 12.31 6.42
N ALA A 18 -4.66 11.79 7.63
CA ALA A 18 -5.75 11.25 8.43
C ALA A 18 -6.65 12.33 9.07
N GLY A 19 -6.47 13.61 8.73
CA GLY A 19 -7.26 14.72 9.28
C GLY A 19 -7.07 14.95 10.78
N LEU A 20 -6.02 14.37 11.39
CA LEU A 20 -5.76 14.53 12.82
C LEU A 20 -5.17 15.94 13.06
N PRO A 21 -5.83 16.80 13.85
CA PRO A 21 -5.33 18.14 14.10
C PRO A 21 -3.92 18.12 14.69
N GLY A 22 -3.10 19.08 14.25
CA GLY A 22 -1.70 19.23 14.66
C GLY A 22 -1.53 19.67 16.11
N LYS A 23 -2.56 20.31 16.69
CA LYS A 23 -2.62 20.55 18.14
C LYS A 23 -3.15 19.29 18.80
N ARG A 24 -2.62 18.96 19.98
CA ARG A 24 -3.19 17.98 20.90
C ARG A 24 -4.64 18.41 21.21
N ALA A 25 -5.57 18.11 20.32
CA ALA A 25 -6.98 18.16 20.65
C ALA A 25 -7.10 17.16 21.79
N SER A 26 -7.41 17.67 22.97
CA SER A 26 -7.88 16.84 24.07
C SER A 26 -9.20 16.27 23.59
N VAL A 27 -9.13 15.21 22.79
CA VAL A 27 -10.26 14.37 22.44
C VAL A 27 -10.77 13.91 23.80
N LYS A 28 -11.90 14.45 24.25
CA LYS A 28 -12.65 13.85 25.36
C LYS A 28 -12.69 12.37 25.03
N LYS A 29 -12.11 11.53 25.89
CA LYS A 29 -12.09 10.07 25.71
C LYS A 29 -13.54 9.59 25.58
N ALA A 30 -14.10 9.66 24.38
CA ALA A 30 -15.23 8.82 24.02
C ALA A 30 -14.67 7.41 24.17
N GLY A 31 -15.33 6.60 25.00
CA GLY A 31 -14.88 5.28 25.45
C GLY A 31 -14.81 4.26 24.31
N GLY A 32 -13.97 4.51 23.31
CA GLY A 32 -13.61 3.54 22.31
C GLY A 32 -12.81 2.44 22.96
N VAL A 33 -13.32 1.22 22.89
CA VAL A 33 -12.61 0.03 23.33
C VAL A 33 -11.77 -0.46 22.15
N PHE A 34 -10.49 -0.74 22.38
CA PHE A 34 -9.68 -1.42 21.39
C PHE A 34 -10.13 -2.88 21.31
N VAL A 35 -10.66 -3.27 20.15
CA VAL A 35 -11.01 -4.67 19.89
C VAL A 35 -9.81 -5.33 19.20
N PRO A 36 -9.29 -6.45 19.74
CA PRO A 36 -8.21 -7.19 19.09
C PRO A 36 -8.71 -7.77 17.76
N LEU A 37 -8.09 -7.33 16.67
CA LEU A 37 -8.28 -7.89 15.34
C LEU A 37 -7.07 -8.79 15.03
N MET A 38 -7.30 -10.08 14.83
CA MET A 38 -6.27 -10.94 14.23
C MET A 38 -6.32 -10.79 12.71
N LEU A 39 -5.29 -10.17 12.17
CA LEU A 39 -5.01 -10.23 10.74
C LEU A 39 -4.36 -11.59 10.47
N THR A 40 -4.98 -12.39 9.61
CA THR A 40 -4.29 -13.55 9.04
C THR A 40 -3.06 -13.04 8.30
N ALA A 41 -1.90 -13.61 8.63
CA ALA A 41 -0.70 -13.34 7.86
C ALA A 41 -1.00 -13.66 6.39
N PRO A 42 -0.64 -12.78 5.44
CA PRO A 42 -0.69 -13.16 4.04
C PRO A 42 0.10 -14.46 3.89
N ALA A 43 -0.44 -15.41 3.11
CA ALA A 43 0.21 -16.68 2.86
C ALA A 43 1.69 -16.42 2.52
N ALA A 44 2.59 -17.07 3.25
CA ALA A 44 4.01 -16.97 2.96
C ALA A 44 4.20 -17.34 1.48
N PRO A 45 4.96 -16.56 0.70
CA PRO A 45 5.31 -16.98 -0.64
C PRO A 45 5.98 -18.34 -0.53
N GLU A 46 5.48 -19.33 -1.28
CA GLU A 46 6.07 -20.65 -1.31
C GLU A 46 7.57 -20.53 -1.60
N ALA A 47 8.38 -21.25 -0.84
CA ALA A 47 9.82 -21.28 -1.05
C ALA A 47 10.08 -21.62 -2.52
N PRO A 48 10.95 -20.88 -3.24
CA PRO A 48 11.23 -21.19 -4.62
C PRO A 48 11.80 -22.60 -4.69
N LEU A 49 11.11 -23.50 -5.40
CA LEU A 49 11.69 -24.75 -5.84
C LEU A 49 12.90 -24.40 -6.68
N ASP A 50 14.06 -24.99 -6.37
CA ASP A 50 15.31 -24.80 -7.10
C ASP A 50 15.13 -25.21 -8.57
N THR A 51 14.69 -24.27 -9.41
CA THR A 51 14.67 -24.38 -10.86
C THR A 51 15.85 -23.59 -11.39
N SER A 52 17.03 -24.20 -11.28
CA SER A 52 18.19 -23.80 -12.08
C SER A 52 17.79 -23.93 -13.56
N GLY A 53 17.40 -22.83 -14.20
CA GLY A 53 17.09 -22.79 -15.64
C GLY A 53 15.68 -22.36 -16.04
N ALA A 54 15.10 -21.34 -15.40
CA ALA A 54 14.16 -20.44 -16.08
C ALA A 54 14.02 -19.18 -15.24
N GLN A 55 14.57 -18.07 -15.74
CA GLN A 55 14.41 -16.76 -15.12
C GLN A 55 12.93 -16.36 -15.22
N ALA A 56 12.15 -16.70 -14.20
CA ALA A 56 10.79 -16.20 -14.05
C ALA A 56 10.87 -14.67 -14.02
N PRO A 57 10.09 -13.93 -14.84
CA PRO A 57 10.05 -12.49 -14.70
C PRO A 57 9.42 -12.22 -13.35
N ASP A 58 10.22 -11.78 -12.38
CA ASP A 58 9.74 -11.20 -11.13
C ASP A 58 8.64 -10.20 -11.48
N GLY A 59 7.39 -10.61 -11.27
CA GLY A 59 6.22 -9.88 -11.70
C GLY A 59 6.13 -8.59 -10.91
N GLY A 60 6.70 -7.52 -11.46
CA GLY A 60 6.77 -6.21 -10.84
C GLY A 60 5.37 -5.77 -10.39
N LEU A 61 5.28 -5.33 -9.14
CA LEU A 61 4.05 -4.77 -8.60
C LEU A 61 4.02 -3.27 -8.85
N ILE A 62 3.04 -2.79 -9.62
CA ILE A 62 2.83 -1.36 -9.86
C ILE A 62 1.56 -0.93 -9.13
N GLU A 63 1.66 0.07 -8.27
CA GLU A 63 0.53 0.64 -7.54
C GLU A 63 0.36 2.12 -7.90
N ILE A 64 -0.81 2.47 -8.41
CA ILE A 64 -1.19 3.82 -8.83
C ILE A 64 -2.23 4.34 -7.84
N GLU A 65 -1.94 5.44 -7.18
CA GLU A 65 -2.87 6.14 -6.29
C GLU A 65 -3.51 7.33 -7.03
N LEU A 66 -4.84 7.36 -7.06
CA LEU A 66 -5.62 8.40 -7.70
C LEU A 66 -5.99 9.48 -6.68
N ALA A 67 -6.19 10.72 -7.14
CA ALA A 67 -6.55 11.85 -6.27
C ALA A 67 -7.86 11.66 -5.49
N ASN A 68 -8.74 10.76 -5.94
CA ASN A 68 -9.98 10.38 -5.26
C ASN A 68 -9.79 9.30 -4.18
N GLY A 69 -8.54 8.92 -3.87
CA GLY A 69 -8.22 7.90 -2.87
C GLY A 69 -8.38 6.45 -3.37
N ARG A 70 -8.73 6.24 -4.65
CA ARG A 70 -8.76 4.90 -5.26
C ARG A 70 -7.33 4.46 -5.59
N ARG A 71 -7.05 3.17 -5.41
CA ARG A 71 -5.75 2.57 -5.73
C ARG A 71 -5.93 1.49 -6.78
N VAL A 72 -5.08 1.52 -7.80
CA VAL A 72 -5.00 0.48 -8.84
C VAL A 72 -3.71 -0.30 -8.62
N ARG A 73 -3.81 -1.62 -8.59
CA ARG A 73 -2.68 -2.53 -8.37
C ARG A 73 -2.55 -3.46 -9.57
N LEU A 74 -1.38 -3.45 -10.19
CA LEU A 74 -1.01 -4.29 -11.32
C LEU A 74 0.05 -5.28 -10.84
N SER A 75 -0.19 -6.57 -11.06
CA SER A 75 0.70 -7.66 -10.68
C SER A 75 0.98 -8.56 -11.87
N GLY A 76 2.23 -8.98 -12.05
CA GLY A 76 2.67 -9.82 -13.17
C GLY A 76 3.53 -9.03 -14.16
N PRO A 77 3.89 -9.64 -15.31
CA PRO A 77 4.63 -8.95 -16.36
C PRO A 77 3.75 -7.86 -16.97
N VAL A 78 4.01 -6.59 -16.62
CA VAL A 78 3.27 -5.44 -17.16
C VAL A 78 3.96 -4.95 -18.42
N ASP A 79 3.31 -5.14 -19.57
CA ASP A 79 3.72 -4.52 -20.83
C ASP A 79 3.31 -3.04 -20.89
N VAL A 80 4.06 -2.24 -21.65
CA VAL A 80 3.83 -0.81 -21.88
C VAL A 80 2.43 -0.56 -22.45
N GLN A 81 1.95 -1.40 -23.38
CA GLN A 81 0.62 -1.23 -23.95
C GLN A 81 -0.50 -1.48 -22.92
N ALA A 82 -0.30 -2.47 -22.03
CA ALA A 82 -1.23 -2.74 -20.95
C ALA A 82 -1.30 -1.56 -19.96
N LEU A 83 -0.14 -0.99 -19.62
CA LEU A 83 -0.08 0.19 -18.75
C LEU A 83 -0.75 1.42 -19.41
N MET A 84 -0.49 1.67 -20.69
CA MET A 84 -1.12 2.76 -21.45
C MET A 84 -2.65 2.63 -21.50
N ARG A 85 -3.18 1.43 -21.70
CA ARG A 85 -4.63 1.19 -21.70
C ARG A 85 -5.25 1.47 -20.33
N VAL A 86 -4.58 1.05 -19.25
CA VAL A 86 -5.03 1.34 -17.89
C VAL A 86 -5.05 2.85 -17.64
N ILE A 87 -4.00 3.56 -18.05
CA ILE A 87 -3.94 5.02 -17.92
C ILE A 87 -5.07 5.69 -18.72
N ALA A 88 -5.32 5.29 -19.96
CA ALA A 88 -6.41 5.85 -20.78
C ALA A 88 -7.79 5.70 -20.09
N VAL A 89 -8.09 4.49 -19.58
CA VAL A 89 -9.33 4.23 -18.82
C VAL A 89 -9.41 5.09 -17.56
N LEU A 90 -8.29 5.29 -16.87
CA LEU A 90 -8.24 6.13 -15.66
C LEU A 90 -8.41 7.62 -15.96
N GLU A 91 -7.98 8.09 -17.13
CA GLU A 91 -8.19 9.44 -17.63
C GLU A 91 -9.56 9.66 -18.28
N GLY A 92 -10.34 8.60 -18.48
CA GLY A 92 -11.63 8.64 -19.17
C GLY A 92 -11.52 8.85 -20.68
N ARG A 93 -10.40 8.43 -21.29
CA ARG A 93 -10.13 8.49 -22.73
C ARG A 93 -10.20 7.11 -23.39
#